data_AF-A0AAD5JY91-F1
#
_entry.id   AF-A0AAD5JY91-F1
#
_cell.length_a   1.000
_cell.length_b   1.000
_cell.length_c   1.000
_cell.angle_alpha   90.00
_cell.angle_beta   90.00
_cell.angle_gamma   90.00
#
_symmetry.space_group_name_H-M   'P 1'
#
loop_
_entity.id
_entity.type
_entity.pdbx_description
1 polymer ?
#
loop_
_entity_poly.entity_id
_entity_poly.type
_entity_poly.pdbx_seq_one_letter_code
_entity_poly.pdbx_strand_id
1 'polypeptide(L)'
;MSNNNITLTIFNTTGLNRQAINSILSFTPSTHLLFLTETWLLSPNRYPTNWKQYHEYGDRPTSTSRRGDTDSNTRGDLMLHWIESHQLKIWNAELAYGKPTFLRPPGSSIIDIYMSTNNCINPTLNISDNLSLGSNHKMVHFSFDIVSNIPLSSPPQQLRRIWRLSKIKDPAIQEEYKSTINNKLQALNNKLQQLIDRPQTQTYLLP
;
A
#
# COMPACT_ATOMS: atom_id res chain seq x y z
N MET A 1 -12.29 -18.48 -14.48
CA MET A 1 -12.16 -17.21 -13.74
C MET A 1 -10.89 -16.53 -14.24
N SER A 2 -10.94 -15.30 -14.72
CA SER A 2 -9.72 -14.59 -15.12
C SER A 2 -9.05 -14.03 -13.86
N ASN A 3 -7.90 -14.59 -13.48
CA ASN A 3 -7.05 -14.01 -12.44
C ASN A 3 -6.40 -12.76 -13.03
N ASN A 4 -6.77 -11.60 -12.51
CA ASN A 4 -6.06 -10.37 -12.82
C ASN A 4 -5.04 -10.13 -11.71
N ASN A 5 -3.76 -10.11 -12.08
CA ASN A 5 -2.68 -9.84 -11.16
C ASN A 5 -2.56 -8.33 -10.93
N ILE A 6 -2.50 -7.90 -9.67
CA ILE A 6 -2.20 -6.52 -9.30
C ILE A 6 -0.78 -6.45 -8.75
N THR A 7 -0.01 -5.52 -9.30
CA THR A 7 1.35 -5.21 -8.85
C THR A 7 1.41 -3.83 -8.20
N LEU A 8 1.88 -3.79 -6.97
CA LEU A 8 2.17 -2.59 -6.20
C LEU A 8 3.68 -2.41 -6.17
N THR A 9 4.14 -1.21 -6.52
CA THR A 9 5.56 -0.86 -6.47
C THR A 9 5.75 0.31 -5.53
N ILE A 10 6.67 0.19 -4.57
CA ILE A 10 7.11 1.32 -3.75
C ILE A 10 8.51 1.70 -4.19
N PHE A 11 8.71 3.00 -4.41
CA PHE A 11 9.99 3.56 -4.80
C PHE A 11 10.23 4.90 -4.09
N ASN A 12 11.31 4.98 -3.31
CA ASN A 12 11.72 6.23 -2.69
C ASN A 12 12.47 7.10 -3.68
N THR A 13 12.00 8.33 -3.85
CA THR A 13 12.53 9.29 -4.83
C THR A 13 13.36 10.42 -4.23
N THR A 14 13.73 10.33 -2.96
CA THR A 14 14.62 11.30 -2.30
C THR A 14 15.89 11.50 -3.10
N GLY A 15 16.22 12.76 -3.38
CA GLY A 15 17.42 13.14 -4.11
C GLY A 15 17.37 12.92 -5.63
N LEU A 16 16.30 12.33 -6.18
CA LEU A 16 16.17 12.17 -7.62
C LEU A 16 15.85 13.50 -8.32
N ASN A 17 16.60 13.80 -9.37
CA ASN A 17 16.29 14.90 -10.26
C ASN A 17 14.97 14.62 -11.00
N ARG A 18 14.17 15.67 -11.22
CA ARG A 18 12.93 15.65 -12.00
C ARG A 18 13.04 14.97 -13.36
N GLN A 19 14.20 15.06 -14.01
CA GLN A 19 14.44 14.44 -15.32
C GLN A 19 14.51 12.91 -15.27
N ALA A 20 14.69 12.31 -14.08
CA ALA A 20 14.76 10.86 -13.90
C ALA A 20 13.40 10.15 -14.08
N ILE A 21 12.29 10.90 -14.26
CA ILE A 21 10.96 10.29 -14.33
C ILE A 21 10.79 9.32 -15.49
N ASN A 22 11.29 9.65 -16.68
CA ASN A 22 11.14 8.75 -17.82
C ASN A 22 11.87 7.43 -17.55
N SER A 23 13.00 7.50 -16.85
CA SER A 23 13.69 6.31 -16.35
C SER A 23 12.83 5.55 -15.34
N ILE A 24 12.24 6.21 -14.34
CA ILE A 24 11.35 5.55 -13.36
C ILE A 24 10.19 4.84 -14.07
N LEU A 25 9.48 5.52 -14.98
CA LEU A 25 8.37 4.93 -15.74
C LEU A 25 8.81 3.74 -16.60
N SER A 26 10.04 3.78 -17.14
CA SER A 26 10.59 2.65 -17.91
C SER A 26 10.85 1.41 -17.05
N PHE A 27 11.05 1.56 -15.73
CA PHE A 27 11.27 0.45 -14.80
C PHE A 27 9.99 -0.04 -14.11
N THR A 28 8.88 0.69 -14.24
CA THR A 28 7.59 0.31 -13.63
C THR A 28 6.46 -0.01 -14.63
N PRO A 29 6.71 -0.57 -15.84
CA PRO A 29 5.67 -0.72 -16.86
C PRO A 29 4.57 -1.72 -16.49
N SER A 30 4.88 -2.72 -15.67
CA SER A 30 3.93 -3.73 -15.18
C SER A 30 3.24 -3.34 -13.86
N THR A 31 3.52 -2.15 -13.34
CA THR A 31 2.97 -1.70 -12.06
C THR A 31 1.53 -1.21 -12.23
N HIS A 32 0.64 -1.66 -11.36
CA HIS A 32 -0.75 -1.22 -11.30
C HIS A 32 -0.94 -0.07 -10.30
N LEU A 33 -0.15 -0.08 -9.22
CA LEU A 33 -0.12 0.98 -8.20
C LEU A 33 1.34 1.34 -7.90
N LEU A 34 1.75 2.57 -8.20
CA LEU A 34 3.09 3.08 -7.89
C LEU A 34 3.03 4.07 -6.73
N PHE A 35 3.70 3.76 -5.64
CA PHE A 35 3.89 4.63 -4.49
C PHE A 35 5.28 5.26 -4.57
N LEU A 36 5.31 6.58 -4.64
CA LEU A 36 6.55 7.34 -4.63
C LEU A 36 6.70 7.99 -3.27
N THR A 37 7.64 7.48 -2.48
CA THR A 37 7.91 8.04 -1.15
C THR A 37 8.93 9.17 -1.24
N GLU A 38 8.81 10.12 -0.32
CA GLU A 38 9.73 11.26 -0.14
C GLU A 38 9.96 12.10 -1.43
N THR A 39 8.91 12.26 -2.23
CA THR A 39 8.92 13.09 -3.44
C THR A 39 8.49 14.54 -3.15
N TRP A 40 9.16 15.52 -3.76
CA TRP A 40 8.82 16.96 -3.67
C TRP A 40 8.02 17.48 -4.88
N LEU A 41 7.34 16.60 -5.60
CA LEU A 41 6.67 16.94 -6.86
C LEU A 41 5.30 17.58 -6.63
N LEU A 42 5.37 18.83 -6.15
CA LEU A 42 4.25 19.76 -6.00
C LEU A 42 3.99 20.49 -7.32
N SER A 43 2.81 21.09 -7.50
CA SER A 43 2.57 22.04 -8.61
C SER A 43 3.64 23.15 -8.63
N PRO A 44 4.19 23.55 -9.79
CA PRO A 44 3.88 23.12 -11.16
C PRO A 44 4.64 21.84 -11.61
N ASN A 45 5.36 21.21 -10.70
CA ASN A 45 6.33 20.14 -10.93
C ASN A 45 5.70 18.74 -10.86
N ARG A 46 4.40 18.62 -11.16
CA ARG A 46 3.69 17.33 -11.14
C ARG A 46 4.17 16.44 -12.27
N TYR A 47 3.95 15.14 -12.14
CA TYR A 47 4.30 14.22 -13.22
C TYR A 47 3.37 14.41 -14.44
N PRO A 48 3.94 14.52 -15.65
CA PRO A 48 3.17 14.48 -16.89
C PRO A 48 2.86 13.01 -17.22
N THR A 49 1.80 12.48 -16.63
CA THR A 49 1.35 11.09 -16.86
C THR A 49 -0.17 11.05 -16.97
N ASN A 50 -0.69 10.07 -17.71
CA ASN A 50 -2.11 9.73 -17.73
C ASN A 50 -2.58 9.02 -16.46
N TRP A 51 -1.66 8.63 -15.56
CA TRP A 51 -2.01 8.02 -14.29
C TRP A 51 -2.62 9.04 -13.34
N LYS A 52 -3.64 8.59 -12.60
CA LYS A 52 -4.25 9.42 -11.57
C LYS A 52 -3.32 9.55 -10.38
N GLN A 53 -2.82 10.76 -10.16
CA GLN A 53 -1.91 11.06 -9.06
C GLN A 53 -2.68 11.49 -7.80
N TYR A 54 -2.25 10.95 -6.66
CA TYR A 54 -2.71 11.38 -5.35
C TYR A 54 -1.49 11.75 -4.52
N HIS A 55 -1.52 12.94 -3.95
CA HIS A 55 -0.45 13.44 -3.09
C HIS A 55 -0.97 13.46 -1.66
N GLU A 56 -0.37 12.65 -0.81
CA GLU A 56 -0.56 12.74 0.64
C GLU A 56 0.79 13.08 1.27
N TYR A 57 0.80 14.15 2.06
CA TYR A 57 1.98 14.55 2.82
C TYR A 57 1.83 13.94 4.21
N GLY A 58 2.55 12.86 4.45
CA GLY A 58 2.62 12.24 5.77
C GLY A 58 3.64 12.96 6.64
N ASP A 59 3.29 13.24 7.89
CA ASP A 59 4.29 13.41 8.94
C ASP A 59 4.97 12.05 9.20
N ARG A 60 6.29 12.07 9.34
CA ARG A 60 7.16 10.88 9.42
C ARG A 60 6.68 9.90 10.51
N PRO A 61 6.20 8.70 10.13
CA PRO A 61 5.86 7.68 11.09
C PRO A 61 7.03 6.72 11.28
N THR A 62 6.96 5.97 12.37
CA THR A 62 8.10 5.41 13.02
C THR A 62 7.86 3.86 13.20
N SER A 63 8.77 3.04 12.60
CA SER A 63 9.14 1.56 12.42
C SER A 63 8.61 0.33 13.21
N THR A 64 9.15 -0.86 12.83
CA THR A 64 8.76 -2.27 13.12
C THR A 64 9.92 -3.26 13.37
N SER A 65 9.75 -4.23 14.27
CA SER A 65 10.73 -5.30 14.59
C SER A 65 10.46 -6.70 13.99
N ARG A 66 9.37 -6.92 13.25
CA ARG A 66 8.91 -8.28 12.86
C ARG A 66 9.46 -8.90 11.57
N ARG A 67 10.46 -8.28 10.91
CA ARG A 67 10.86 -8.64 9.51
C ARG A 67 12.23 -9.31 9.39
N GLY A 68 12.91 -9.53 10.50
CA GLY A 68 14.33 -9.90 10.51
C GLY A 68 15.27 -8.70 10.41
N ASP A 69 14.78 -7.49 10.72
CA ASP A 69 15.62 -6.32 10.99
C ASP A 69 16.08 -6.40 12.44
N THR A 70 17.39 -6.24 12.69
CA THR A 70 17.98 -6.34 14.03
C THR A 70 17.91 -5.01 14.79
N ASP A 71 17.62 -3.91 14.10
CA ASP A 71 17.54 -2.58 14.71
C ASP A 71 16.14 -2.35 15.33
N SER A 72 16.00 -2.66 16.61
CA SER A 72 14.80 -2.35 17.39
C SER A 72 14.80 -0.92 17.94
N ASN A 73 13.64 -0.28 17.95
CA ASN A 73 13.40 0.99 18.66
C ASN A 73 11.95 1.03 19.17
N THR A 74 11.61 1.92 20.11
CA THR A 74 10.23 2.07 20.70
C THR A 74 9.12 2.13 19.67
N ARG A 75 9.51 2.73 18.57
CA ARG A 75 8.79 3.00 17.36
C ARG A 75 8.42 1.65 16.69
N GLY A 76 9.43 0.79 16.49
CA GLY A 76 9.42 -0.65 16.22
C GLY A 76 8.29 -1.39 16.88
N ASP A 77 8.21 -1.18 18.18
CA ASP A 77 7.35 -1.93 19.08
C ASP A 77 5.89 -1.46 18.97
N LEU A 78 5.66 -0.17 18.74
CA LEU A 78 4.30 0.36 18.52
C LEU A 78 3.69 -0.17 17.22
N MET A 79 4.44 -0.15 16.12
CA MET A 79 3.92 -0.67 14.86
C MET A 79 3.78 -2.20 14.90
N LEU A 80 4.69 -2.89 15.60
CA LEU A 80 4.55 -4.30 15.92
C LEU A 80 3.23 -4.58 16.66
N HIS A 81 2.94 -3.83 17.73
CA HIS A 81 1.72 -3.96 18.51
C HIS A 81 0.47 -3.65 17.67
N TRP A 82 0.54 -2.66 16.79
CA TRP A 82 -0.55 -2.35 15.86
C TRP A 82 -0.80 -3.50 14.88
N ILE A 83 0.26 -4.06 14.29
CA ILE A 83 0.17 -5.22 13.41
C ILE A 83 -0.46 -6.41 14.14
N GLU A 84 -0.04 -6.65 15.38
CA GLU A 84 -0.56 -7.73 16.24
C GLU A 84 -2.04 -7.56 16.54
N SER A 85 -2.42 -6.38 17.04
CA SER A 85 -3.81 -6.07 17.42
C SER A 85 -4.77 -6.12 16.23
N HIS A 86 -4.28 -5.84 15.02
CA HIS A 86 -5.08 -5.87 13.78
C HIS A 86 -4.88 -7.15 12.97
N GLN A 87 -4.16 -8.14 13.51
CA GLN A 87 -3.91 -9.45 12.89
C GLN A 87 -3.36 -9.33 11.45
N LEU A 88 -2.49 -8.35 11.24
CA LEU A 88 -1.92 -8.11 9.92
C LEU A 88 -0.82 -9.12 9.61
N LYS A 89 -0.92 -9.70 8.41
CA LYS A 89 0.14 -10.49 7.82
C LYS A 89 1.22 -9.57 7.26
N ILE A 90 2.48 -9.91 7.52
CA ILE A 90 3.64 -9.16 7.02
C ILE A 90 4.28 -9.96 5.88
N TRP A 91 4.11 -9.50 4.65
CA TRP A 91 4.62 -10.20 3.46
C TRP A 91 6.15 -10.18 3.36
N ASN A 92 6.81 -9.15 3.89
CA ASN A 92 8.28 -9.14 3.97
C ASN A 92 8.82 -10.34 4.74
N ALA A 93 8.18 -10.74 5.84
CA ALA A 93 8.65 -11.84 6.67
C ALA A 93 8.48 -13.20 5.98
N GLU A 94 7.45 -13.35 5.14
CA GLU A 94 7.14 -14.62 4.46
C GLU A 94 7.88 -14.77 3.12
N LEU A 95 8.00 -13.68 2.35
CA LEU A 95 8.44 -13.73 0.96
C LEU A 95 9.84 -13.15 0.74
N ALA A 96 10.36 -12.36 1.69
CA ALA A 96 11.65 -11.68 1.55
C ALA A 96 12.35 -11.51 2.90
N TYR A 97 12.34 -12.55 3.73
CA TYR A 97 12.88 -12.49 5.10
C TYR A 97 14.34 -12.01 5.11
N GLY A 98 14.63 -11.03 5.97
CA GLY A 98 15.98 -10.48 6.13
C GLY A 98 16.52 -9.69 4.93
N LYS A 99 15.76 -9.55 3.83
CA LYS A 99 16.21 -8.77 2.67
C LYS A 99 15.99 -7.27 2.93
N PRO A 100 17.06 -6.45 2.92
CA PRO A 100 16.95 -5.03 3.23
C PRO A 100 16.21 -4.28 2.12
N THR A 101 15.34 -3.36 2.50
CA THR A 101 14.74 -2.40 1.56
C THR A 101 15.46 -1.05 1.57
N PHE A 102 16.39 -0.87 2.50
CA PHE A 102 17.18 0.34 2.65
C PHE A 102 18.64 0.01 2.97
N LEU A 103 19.57 0.72 2.35
CA LEU A 103 21.00 0.60 2.52
C LEU A 103 21.55 1.87 3.18
N ARG A 104 22.33 1.71 4.24
CA ARG A 104 23.07 2.81 4.88
C ARG A 104 24.43 2.30 5.32
N PRO A 105 25.50 2.51 4.54
CA PRO A 105 26.82 2.02 4.90
C PRO A 105 27.23 2.42 6.33
N PRO A 106 27.73 1.48 7.15
CA PRO A 106 28.06 0.09 6.82
C PRO A 106 26.88 -0.93 6.91
N GLY A 107 25.68 -0.50 7.26
CA GLY A 107 24.52 -1.37 7.49
C GLY A 107 23.37 -1.27 6.47
N SER A 108 22.24 -1.86 6.85
CA SER A 108 21.01 -1.90 6.07
C SER A 108 19.81 -2.14 6.97
N SER A 109 18.61 -1.77 6.53
CA SER A 109 17.37 -1.90 7.30
C SER A 109 16.19 -2.32 6.43
N ILE A 110 15.11 -2.81 7.05
CA ILE A 110 13.85 -3.18 6.39
C ILE A 110 12.78 -2.19 6.83
N ILE A 111 12.62 -1.11 6.06
CA ILE A 111 11.73 0.00 6.41
C ILE A 111 10.54 0.18 5.46
N ASP A 112 10.54 -0.53 4.33
CA ASP A 112 9.43 -0.55 3.37
C ASP A 112 8.62 -1.85 3.54
N ILE A 113 7.34 -1.69 3.86
CA ILE A 113 6.56 -2.67 4.60
C ILE A 113 5.29 -3.02 3.85
N TYR A 114 5.13 -4.31 3.54
CA TYR A 114 3.96 -4.83 2.83
C TYR A 114 3.12 -5.68 3.78
N MET A 115 1.86 -5.29 3.96
CA MET A 115 0.95 -5.90 4.92
C MET A 115 -0.47 -6.03 4.36
N SER A 116 -1.20 -7.03 4.84
CA SER A 116 -2.62 -7.17 4.56
C SER A 116 -3.33 -7.88 5.73
N THR A 117 -4.64 -7.64 5.85
CA THR A 117 -5.52 -8.39 6.76
C THR A 117 -5.84 -9.78 6.22
N ASN A 118 -5.90 -9.93 4.90
CA ASN A 118 -6.24 -11.18 4.22
C ASN A 118 -5.02 -11.78 3.51
N ASN A 119 -5.04 -13.10 3.29
CA ASN A 119 -4.07 -13.72 2.40
C ASN A 119 -4.25 -13.23 0.96
N CYS A 120 -3.14 -12.87 0.35
CA CYS A 120 -3.03 -12.60 -1.07
C CYS A 120 -2.91 -13.93 -1.82
N ILE A 121 -3.49 -14.03 -3.01
CA ILE A 121 -3.41 -15.24 -3.84
C ILE A 121 -2.16 -15.13 -4.72
N ASN A 122 -1.36 -16.19 -4.77
CA ASN A 122 -0.09 -16.23 -5.50
C ASN A 122 0.81 -15.00 -5.26
N PRO A 123 1.07 -14.62 -3.98
CA PRO A 123 1.78 -13.40 -3.69
C PRO A 123 3.27 -13.54 -4.01
N THR A 124 3.86 -12.48 -4.55
CA THR A 124 5.30 -12.37 -4.82
C THR A 124 5.81 -11.05 -4.29
N LEU A 125 7.03 -11.03 -3.73
CA LEU A 125 7.68 -9.83 -3.23
C LEU A 125 9.13 -9.79 -3.70
N ASN A 126 9.42 -8.94 -4.67
CA ASN A 126 10.74 -8.80 -5.29
C ASN A 126 11.37 -7.49 -4.87
N ILE A 127 12.55 -7.56 -4.23
CA ILE A 127 13.36 -6.41 -3.84
C ILE A 127 14.54 -6.33 -4.82
N SER A 128 14.61 -5.24 -5.57
CA SER A 128 15.59 -5.07 -6.64
C SER A 128 16.94 -4.56 -6.12
N ASP A 129 18.01 -5.31 -6.36
CA ASP A 129 19.36 -4.94 -5.92
C ASP A 129 20.02 -3.86 -6.79
N ASN A 130 19.66 -3.80 -8.08
CA ASN A 130 20.34 -2.95 -9.07
C ASN A 130 19.52 -1.72 -9.51
N LEU A 131 18.33 -1.52 -8.96
CA LEU A 131 17.36 -0.50 -9.42
C LEU A 131 17.12 0.61 -8.39
N SER A 132 18.16 0.98 -7.64
CA SER A 132 18.07 2.03 -6.64
C SER A 132 18.19 3.45 -7.21
N LEU A 133 18.65 3.63 -8.45
CA LEU A 133 18.79 4.94 -9.13
C LEU A 133 19.51 6.03 -8.28
N GLY A 134 20.48 5.64 -7.45
CA GLY A 134 21.18 6.55 -6.54
C GLY A 134 20.46 6.82 -5.22
N SER A 135 19.28 6.24 -5.01
CA SER A 135 18.58 6.17 -3.71
C SER A 135 19.23 5.13 -2.81
N ASN A 136 19.15 5.36 -1.51
CA ASN A 136 19.49 4.35 -0.51
C ASN A 136 18.38 3.32 -0.31
N HIS A 137 17.16 3.60 -0.79
CA HIS A 137 16.11 2.59 -0.82
C HIS A 137 16.24 1.70 -2.06
N LYS A 138 15.80 0.46 -1.91
CA LYS A 138 15.62 -0.47 -3.02
C LYS A 138 14.21 -0.34 -3.58
N MET A 139 14.08 -0.49 -4.89
CA MET A 139 12.77 -0.65 -5.52
C MET A 139 12.18 -2.00 -5.12
N VAL A 140 10.92 -2.00 -4.70
CA VAL A 140 10.24 -3.22 -4.26
C VAL A 140 8.93 -3.40 -5.01
N HIS A 141 8.73 -4.60 -5.58
CA HIS A 141 7.52 -5.00 -6.29
C HIS A 141 6.79 -6.07 -5.50
N PHE A 142 5.55 -5.79 -5.10
CA PHE A 142 4.65 -6.74 -4.47
C PHE A 142 3.50 -7.04 -5.42
N SER A 143 3.34 -8.29 -5.84
CA SER A 143 2.27 -8.69 -6.78
C SER A 143 1.42 -9.81 -6.22
N PHE A 144 0.13 -9.81 -6.54
CA PHE A 144 -0.80 -10.87 -6.17
C PHE A 144 -2.01 -10.92 -7.09
N ASP A 145 -2.66 -12.07 -7.16
CA ASP A 145 -3.87 -12.27 -7.93
C ASP A 145 -5.10 -11.78 -7.17
N ILE A 146 -6.02 -11.15 -7.90
CA ILE A 146 -7.36 -10.82 -7.41
C ILE A 146 -8.37 -11.76 -8.04
N VAL A 147 -9.19 -12.38 -7.20
CA VAL A 147 -10.38 -13.09 -7.66
C VAL A 147 -11.44 -12.05 -7.99
N SER A 148 -11.58 -11.75 -9.28
CA SER A 148 -12.63 -10.86 -9.76
C SER A 148 -13.92 -11.65 -10.01
N ASN A 149 -14.86 -11.57 -9.06
CA ASN A 149 -16.26 -11.93 -9.30
C ASN A 149 -17.16 -10.69 -9.45
N ILE A 150 -16.57 -9.49 -9.53
CA ILE A 150 -17.31 -8.22 -9.52
C ILE A 150 -17.34 -7.64 -10.95
N PRO A 151 -18.53 -7.44 -11.56
CA PRO A 151 -18.65 -6.66 -12.78
C PRO A 151 -18.12 -5.24 -12.52
N LEU A 152 -17.27 -4.70 -13.40
CA LEU A 152 -16.83 -3.31 -13.31
C LEU A 152 -18.05 -2.36 -13.47
N SER A 153 -18.69 -2.01 -12.36
CA SER A 153 -19.57 -0.84 -12.31
C SER A 153 -18.69 0.40 -12.19
N SER A 154 -18.97 1.42 -12.99
CA SER A 154 -18.36 2.75 -12.92
C SER A 154 -18.20 3.22 -11.47
N PRO A 155 -17.05 3.78 -11.06
CA PRO A 155 -16.89 4.26 -9.69
C PRO A 155 -17.97 5.32 -9.43
N PRO A 156 -18.69 5.27 -8.30
CA PRO A 156 -19.51 6.40 -7.89
C PRO A 156 -18.59 7.63 -7.82
N GLN A 157 -19.01 8.76 -8.41
CA GLN A 157 -18.38 10.05 -8.15
C GLN A 157 -18.63 10.45 -6.69
N GLN A 158 -17.99 9.77 -5.74
CA GLN A 158 -17.95 10.24 -4.37
C GLN A 158 -16.85 11.29 -4.26
N LEU A 159 -17.25 12.52 -3.96
CA LEU A 159 -16.35 13.58 -3.56
C LEU A 159 -15.48 13.08 -2.40
N ARG A 160 -14.17 13.05 -2.61
CA ARG A 160 -13.18 12.69 -1.58
C ARG A 160 -13.34 13.67 -0.42
N ARG A 161 -13.70 13.16 0.75
CA ARG A 161 -13.70 13.94 1.99
C ARG A 161 -12.27 14.08 2.48
N ILE A 162 -11.86 15.32 2.77
CA ILE A 162 -10.53 15.64 3.29
C ILE A 162 -10.63 15.72 4.81
N TRP A 163 -9.80 14.95 5.50
CA TRP A 163 -9.72 14.94 6.96
C TRP A 163 -8.68 15.96 7.42
N ARG A 164 -9.05 16.84 8.33
CA ARG A 164 -8.14 17.81 8.96
C ARG A 164 -7.63 17.23 10.28
N LEU A 165 -6.66 16.33 10.18
CA LEU A 165 -6.11 15.59 11.33
C LEU A 165 -5.53 16.50 12.42
N SER A 166 -5.09 17.71 12.07
CA SER A 166 -4.64 18.73 13.03
C SER A 166 -5.71 19.11 14.07
N LYS A 167 -6.98 18.86 13.77
CA LYS A 167 -8.11 19.14 14.65
C LYS A 167 -8.62 17.93 15.44
N ILE A 168 -8.00 16.76 15.31
CA ILE A 168 -8.49 15.51 15.96
C ILE A 168 -8.40 15.54 17.50
N LYS A 169 -7.66 16.52 18.06
CA LYS A 169 -7.59 16.76 19.51
C LYS A 169 -8.87 17.40 20.07
N ASP A 170 -9.70 17.98 19.20
CA ASP A 170 -11.03 18.47 19.57
C ASP A 170 -11.98 17.26 19.73
N PRO A 171 -12.55 17.02 20.93
CA PRO A 171 -13.43 15.88 21.17
C PRO A 171 -14.63 15.80 20.22
N ALA A 172 -15.20 16.94 19.83
CA ALA A 172 -16.36 16.97 18.93
C ALA A 172 -15.97 16.51 17.52
N ILE A 173 -14.81 16.96 17.03
CA ILE A 173 -14.27 16.55 15.73
C ILE A 173 -13.84 15.08 15.76
N GLN A 174 -13.27 14.64 16.89
CA GLN A 174 -12.91 13.24 17.06
C GLN A 174 -14.13 12.32 17.00
N GLU A 175 -15.23 12.66 17.67
CA GLU A 175 -16.48 11.89 17.61
C GLU A 175 -17.13 11.92 16.24
N GLU A 176 -17.12 13.07 15.56
CA GLU A 176 -17.58 13.17 14.16
C GLU A 176 -16.77 12.23 13.25
N TYR A 177 -15.46 12.12 13.49
CA TYR A 177 -14.58 11.28 12.69
C TYR A 177 -14.87 9.80 12.94
N LYS A 178 -14.96 9.40 14.21
CA LYS A 178 -15.34 8.03 14.59
C LYS A 178 -16.69 7.65 13.99
N SER A 179 -17.70 8.50 14.13
CA SER A 179 -19.04 8.26 13.57
C SER A 179 -19.00 8.09 12.06
N THR A 180 -18.30 8.98 11.35
CA THR A 180 -18.19 8.92 9.90
C THR A 180 -17.50 7.64 9.43
N ILE A 181 -16.41 7.23 10.10
CA ILE A 181 -15.70 5.99 9.81
C ILE A 181 -16.60 4.79 10.07
N ASN A 182 -17.23 4.72 11.25
CA ASN A 182 -18.11 3.63 11.62
C ASN A 182 -19.28 3.46 10.65
N ASN A 183 -19.92 4.56 10.23
CA ASN A 183 -20.99 4.53 9.24
C ASN A 183 -20.52 3.99 7.89
N LYS A 184 -19.31 4.35 7.45
CA LYS A 184 -18.74 3.86 6.19
C LYS A 184 -18.34 2.39 6.28
N LEU A 185 -17.74 1.98 7.39
CA LEU A 185 -17.39 0.57 7.64
C LEU A 185 -18.64 -0.29 7.74
N GLN A 186 -19.71 0.19 8.38
CA GLN A 186 -20.98 -0.52 8.46
C GLN A 186 -21.62 -0.66 7.07
N ALA A 187 -21.62 0.39 6.26
CA ALA A 187 -22.10 0.32 4.88
C ALA A 187 -21.29 -0.70 4.04
N LEU A 188 -19.98 -0.75 4.24
CA LEU A 188 -19.11 -1.75 3.61
C LEU A 188 -19.43 -3.16 4.10
N ASN A 189 -19.54 -3.38 5.41
CA ASN A 189 -19.88 -4.66 6.01
C ASN A 189 -21.23 -5.17 5.50
N ASN A 190 -22.24 -4.31 5.43
CA ASN A 190 -23.54 -4.67 4.87
C ASN A 190 -23.43 -5.11 3.39
N LYS A 191 -22.60 -4.40 2.60
CA LYS A 191 -22.37 -4.75 1.20
C LYS A 191 -21.62 -6.07 1.05
N LEU A 192 -20.65 -6.33 1.92
CA LEU A 192 -19.93 -7.61 1.97
C LEU A 192 -20.85 -8.75 2.39
N GLN A 193 -21.70 -8.54 3.40
CA GLN A 193 -22.68 -9.53 3.85
C GLN A 193 -23.67 -9.86 2.73
N GLN A 194 -24.18 -8.86 2.00
CA GLN A 194 -25.02 -9.07 0.82
C GLN A 194 -24.33 -9.87 -0.30
N LEU A 195 -23.01 -9.78 -0.43
CA LEU A 195 -22.25 -10.57 -1.39
C LEU A 195 -22.04 -12.01 -0.92
N ILE A 196 -21.89 -12.22 0.39
CA ILE A 196 -21.79 -13.55 1.01
C ILE A 196 -23.14 -14.27 0.94
N ASP A 197 -24.24 -13.58 1.22
CA ASP A 197 -25.60 -14.13 1.26
C ASP A 197 -26.22 -14.33 -0.13
N ARG A 198 -25.53 -13.90 -1.19
CA ARG A 198 -26.02 -14.04 -2.56
C ARG A 198 -26.00 -15.53 -2.93
N PRO A 199 -27.15 -16.15 -3.27
CA PRO A 199 -27.17 -17.56 -3.63
C PRO A 199 -26.28 -17.78 -4.86
N GLN A 200 -25.34 -18.72 -4.74
CA GLN A 200 -24.56 -19.17 -5.89
C GLN A 200 -25.52 -19.84 -6.85
N THR A 201 -25.86 -19.16 -7.94
CA THR A 201 -26.66 -19.74 -9.01
C THR A 201 -25.82 -20.84 -9.64
N GLN A 202 -26.16 -22.10 -9.32
CA GLN A 202 -25.62 -23.29 -9.96
C GLN A 202 -25.82 -23.18 -11.47
N THR A 203 -24.74 -22.96 -12.20
CA THR A 203 -24.66 -23.28 -13.62
C THR A 203 -24.22 -24.73 -13.73
N TYR A 204 -25.17 -25.64 -13.61
CA TYR A 204 -25.07 -26.91 -14.33
C TYR A 204 -25.78 -26.72 -15.66
N LEU A 205 -25.10 -27.05 -16.75
CA LEU A 205 -25.54 -28.05 -17.72
C LEU A 205 -24.43 -28.22 -18.77
N LEU A 206 -23.74 -29.36 -18.67
CA LEU A 206 -23.09 -30.04 -19.78
C LEU A 206 -24.18 -30.65 -20.68
N PRO A 207 -23.90 -30.83 -21.97
CA PRO A 207 -23.26 -32.08 -22.41
C PRO A 207 -21.80 -31.90 -22.85
#